data_AF-A0A543NA88-F1
#
_entry.id   AF-A0A543NA88-F1
#
_cell.length_a   1.000
_cell.length_b   1.000
_cell.length_c   1.000
_cell.angle_alpha   90.00
_cell.angle_beta   90.00
_cell.angle_gamma   90.00
#
_symmetry.space_group_name_H-M   'P 1'
#
loop_
_entity.id
_entity.type
_entity.pdbx_description
1 polymer ?
#
loop_
_entity_poly.entity_id
_entity_poly.type
_entity_poly.pdbx_seq_one_letter_code
_entity_poly.pdbx_strand_id
1 'polypeptide(L)' 'MNLTPHERRELRDLLEQLTQAMEGGALWPNQIHDTLQELHTCVDTWLGDENTDDTDTAIPPHYDH' A
#
# COMPACT_ATOMS: atom_id res chain seq x y z
N MET A 1 15.29 0.79 -1.28
CA MET A 1 15.15 1.97 -2.16
C MET A 1 15.08 3.27 -1.37
N ASN A 2 15.56 4.40 -1.94
CA ASN A 2 15.38 5.74 -1.38
C ASN A 2 14.01 6.28 -1.83
N LEU A 3 13.06 6.35 -0.90
CA LEU A 3 11.75 6.96 -1.12
C LEU A 3 11.90 8.34 -1.78
N THR A 4 11.15 8.61 -2.84
CA THR A 4 11.10 9.92 -3.46
C THR A 4 10.56 10.94 -2.45
N PRO A 5 10.90 12.23 -2.61
CA PRO A 5 10.37 13.28 -1.73
C PRO A 5 8.84 13.41 -1.79
N HIS A 6 8.17 12.92 -2.83
CA HIS A 6 6.72 12.88 -2.92
C HIS A 6 6.14 11.77 -2.05
N GLU A 7 6.64 10.55 -2.21
CA GLU A 7 6.25 9.38 -1.41
C GLU A 7 6.47 9.59 0.08
N ARG A 8 7.61 10.19 0.45
CA ARG A 8 7.88 10.58 1.86
C ARG A 8 6.85 11.57 2.41
N ARG A 9 6.29 12.43 1.56
CA ARG A 9 5.29 13.43 1.96
C ARG A 9 3.92 12.77 2.15
N GLU A 10 3.52 11.89 1.24
CA GLU A 10 2.28 11.12 1.37
C GLU A 10 2.29 10.19 2.58
N LEU A 11 3.41 9.49 2.82
CA LEU A 11 3.56 8.60 3.98
C LEU A 11 3.45 9.39 5.30
N ARG A 12 4.06 10.58 5.35
CA ARG A 12 3.96 11.47 6.51
C ARG A 12 2.53 12.00 6.70
N ASP A 13 1.84 12.33 5.62
CA ASP A 13 0.46 12.84 5.65
C ASP A 13 -0.49 11.76 6.18
N LEU A 14 -0.39 10.53 5.68
CA LEU A 14 -1.18 9.38 6.18
C LEU A 14 -0.91 9.08 7.66
N LEU A 15 0.36 9.17 8.10
CA LEU A 15 0.73 8.99 9.51
C LEU A 15 0.19 10.11 10.41
N GLU A 16 0.19 11.35 9.92
CA GLU A 16 -0.36 12.50 10.64
C GLU A 16 -1.88 12.36 10.78
N GLN A 17 -2.57 11.98 9.70
CA GLN A 17 -3.98 11.65 9.70
C GLN A 17 -4.30 10.53 10.72
N LEU A 18 -3.50 9.45 10.75
CA LEU A 18 -3.63 8.34 11.71
C LEU A 18 -3.36 8.76 13.17
N THR A 19 -2.45 9.71 13.39
CA THR A 19 -2.13 10.21 14.73
C THR A 19 -3.28 11.08 15.26
N GLN A 20 -3.76 12.02 14.46
CA GLN A 20 -4.91 12.86 14.81
C GLN A 20 -6.18 12.03 15.03
N ALA A 21 -6.35 11.01 14.20
CA ALA A 21 -7.34 9.95 14.31
C ALA A 21 -7.36 9.25 15.68
N MET A 22 -6.17 8.84 16.17
CA MET A 22 -6.01 8.18 17.46
C MET A 22 -6.16 9.15 18.65
N GLU A 23 -5.64 10.37 18.54
CA GLU A 23 -5.70 11.39 19.60
C GLU A 23 -7.09 12.01 19.75
N GLY A 24 -7.86 12.10 18.67
CA GLY A 24 -9.21 12.68 18.67
C GLY A 24 -10.27 11.81 19.34
N GLY A 25 -9.96 10.56 19.72
CA GLY A 25 -10.91 9.60 20.30
C GLY A 25 -12.11 9.28 19.41
N ALA A 26 -12.09 9.74 18.16
CA ALA A 26 -13.23 9.77 17.25
C ALA A 26 -13.31 8.53 16.36
N LEU A 27 -12.29 7.68 16.37
CA LEU A 27 -12.20 6.56 15.44
C LEU A 27 -12.29 5.22 16.14
N TRP A 28 -13.12 4.39 15.54
CA TRP A 28 -13.34 3.02 15.96
C TRP A 28 -12.15 2.19 15.50
N PRO A 29 -11.81 1.10 16.22
CA PRO A 29 -10.68 0.22 15.88
C PRO A 29 -10.69 -0.25 14.41
N ASN A 30 -11.86 -0.32 13.78
CA ASN A 30 -12.00 -0.67 12.37
C ASN A 30 -11.43 0.40 11.41
N GLN A 31 -11.57 1.70 11.70
CA GLN A 31 -11.01 2.75 10.84
C GLN A 31 -9.49 2.81 10.98
N ILE A 32 -8.96 2.59 12.19
CA ILE A 32 -7.51 2.46 12.41
C ILE A 32 -6.97 1.25 11.64
N HIS A 33 -7.69 0.13 11.65
CA HIS A 33 -7.33 -1.06 10.89
C HIS A 33 -7.32 -0.80 9.37
N ASP A 34 -8.34 -0.10 8.87
CA ASP A 34 -8.47 0.23 7.45
C ASP A 34 -7.31 1.13 6.97
N THR A 35 -7.01 2.20 7.71
CA THR A 35 -5.88 3.10 7.42
C THR A 35 -4.53 2.38 7.53
N LEU A 36 -4.36 1.48 8.50
CA LEU A 36 -3.14 0.66 8.62
C LEU A 36 -3.00 -0.32 7.45
N GLN A 37 -4.09 -0.91 6.98
CA GLN A 37 -4.07 -1.84 5.85
C GLN A 37 -3.73 -1.11 4.55
N GLU A 38 -4.26 0.10 4.34
CA GLU A 38 -3.95 0.94 3.19
C GLU A 38 -2.47 1.38 3.22
N LEU A 39 -1.96 1.76 4.38
CA LEU A 39 -0.55 2.10 4.56
C LEU A 39 0.36 0.89 4.35
N HIS A 40 -0.04 -0.30 4.82
CA HIS A 40 0.68 -1.54 4.57
C HIS A 40 0.70 -1.88 3.08
N THR A 41 -0.42 -1.72 2.37
CA THR A 41 -0.52 -1.97 0.92
C THR A 41 0.34 -0.99 0.12
N CYS A 42 0.35 0.28 0.51
CA CYS A 42 1.19 1.31 -0.13
C CYS A 42 2.68 1.02 0.06
N VAL A 43 3.08 0.69 1.30
CA VAL A 43 4.46 0.30 1.63
C VAL A 43 4.86 -1.01 0.95
N ASP A 44 3.96 -2.00 0.88
CA ASP A 44 4.17 -3.28 0.20
C ASP A 44 4.28 -3.10 -1.31
N THR A 45 3.49 -2.20 -1.91
CA THR A 45 3.62 -1.85 -3.34
C THR A 45 4.96 -1.18 -3.63
N TRP A 46 5.42 -0.29 -2.74
CA TRP A 46 6.73 0.37 -2.90
C TRP A 46 7.93 -0.54 -2.59
N LEU A 47 7.77 -1.52 -1.71
CA LEU A 47 8.80 -2.53 -1.41
C LEU A 47 8.77 -3.69 -2.41
N GLY A 48 7.60 -4.00 -2.96
CA GLY A 48 7.29 -5.10 -3.87
C GLY A 48 7.42 -4.74 -5.35
N ASP A 49 7.69 -3.49 -5.70
CA ASP A 49 8.15 -3.12 -7.06
C ASP A 49 9.53 -3.77 -7.38
N GLU A 50 10.25 -4.28 -6.37
CA GLU A 50 11.43 -5.16 -6.56
C GLU A 50 11.05 -6.65 -6.71
N ASN A 51 9.79 -7.02 -6.47
CA ASN A 51 9.26 -8.38 -6.59
C ASN A 51 7.98 -8.41 -7.44
N THR A 52 8.01 -7.74 -8.59
CA THR A 52 7.32 -8.26 -9.77
C THR A 52 8.06 -9.51 -10.24
N ASP A 53 8.02 -10.55 -9.41
CA ASP A 53 8.20 -11.92 -9.84
C ASP A 53 7.06 -12.17 -10.84
N ASP A 54 7.40 -12.06 -12.12
CA ASP A 54 7.14 -13.06 -13.16
C ASP A 54 6.52 -14.37 -12.63
N THR A 55 5.28 -14.35 -12.14
CA THR A 55 4.49 -15.56 -12.02
C THR A 55 3.06 -15.36 -12.53
N ASP A 56 2.85 -16.00 -13.69
CA ASP A 56 1.60 -16.64 -14.11
C ASP A 56 0.58 -15.79 -14.89
N THR A 57 0.93 -15.47 -16.12
CA THR A 57 -0.01 -15.77 -17.22
C THR A 57 0.74 -16.53 -18.31
N ALA A 58 1.22 -17.71 -17.93
CA ALA A 58 1.68 -18.73 -18.87
C ALA A 58 0.48 -19.54 -19.39
N ILE A 59 -0.40 -18.94 -20.19
CA ILE A 59 -1.23 -19.73 -21.12
C ILE A 59 -1.34 -18.96 -22.44
N PRO A 60 -0.53 -19.27 -23.47
CA PRO A 60 -0.92 -18.91 -24.83
C PRO A 60 -2.17 -19.72 -25.20
N PRO A 61 -3.28 -19.11 -25.65
CA PRO A 61 -4.32 -19.87 -26.32
C PRO A 61 -3.78 -20.28 -27.69
N HIS A 62 -3.09 -21.42 -27.73
CA HIS A 62 -2.80 -22.11 -28.96
C HIS A 62 -4.13 -22.75 -29.42
N TYR A 63 -4.92 -22.01 -30.21
CA TYR A 63 -6.00 -22.58 -30.99
C TYR A 63 -5.54 -22.73 -32.43
N ASP A 64 -5.30 -23.99 -32.77
CA ASP A 64 -5.15 -24.53 -34.11
C ASP A 64 -6.45 -24.29 -34.89
N HIS A 65 -6.39 -23.55 -35.99
CA HIS A 65 -7.43 -23.54 -37.03
C HIS A 65 -6.82 -23.25 -38.39
#